data_AF-A0A523QW58-F1
#
_entry.id   AF-A0A523QW58-F1
#
_cell.length_a   1.000
_cell.length_b   1.000
_cell.length_c   1.000
_cell.angle_alpha   90.00
_cell.angle_beta   90.00
_cell.angle_gamma   90.00
#
_symmetry.space_group_name_H-M   'P 1'
#
loop_
_entity.id
_entity.type
_entity.pdbx_description
1 polymer ?
#
loop_
_entity_poly.entity_id
_entity_poly.type
_entity_poly.pdbx_seq_one_letter_code
_entity_poly.pdbx_strand_id
1 'polypeptide(L)'
;MKRHETRTVDPVLVAPIQRTGWRYWLLISILSAIVAWGIYAWVLQLREGLSVTGMNRPVYWGLYISNFVFFIGISHAGTLISAILRVTGAEWRRPITRAAEAVTVIALALALTQILAD
;
A
#
# COMPACT_ATOMS: atom_id res chain seq x y z
N MET A 1 -41.86 -7.34 17.86
CA MET A 1 -40.49 -7.71 18.28
C MET A 1 -39.70 -8.07 17.02
N LYS A 2 -39.09 -7.07 16.35
CA LYS A 2 -38.38 -7.27 15.08
C LYS A 2 -37.02 -7.93 15.37
N ARG A 3 -36.89 -9.20 15.00
CA ARG A 3 -35.65 -9.97 15.08
C ARG A 3 -34.57 -9.20 14.32
N HIS A 4 -33.48 -8.85 15.00
CA HIS A 4 -32.30 -8.30 14.37
C HIS A 4 -31.78 -9.33 13.37
N GLU A 5 -32.02 -9.09 12.08
CA GLU A 5 -31.35 -9.80 10.99
C GLU A 5 -29.85 -9.52 11.13
N THR A 6 -29.12 -10.44 11.75
CA THR A 6 -27.67 -10.56 11.59
C THR A 6 -27.43 -10.68 10.11
N ARG A 7 -27.03 -9.57 9.49
CA ARG A 7 -26.67 -9.39 8.09
C ARG A 7 -25.65 -10.48 7.72
N THR A 8 -26.14 -11.62 7.24
CA THR A 8 -25.32 -12.75 6.79
C THR A 8 -24.50 -12.24 5.62
N VAL A 9 -23.18 -12.12 5.81
CA VAL A 9 -22.24 -11.64 4.79
C VAL A 9 -22.44 -12.48 3.53
N ASP A 10 -22.68 -11.83 2.39
CA ASP A 10 -22.96 -12.53 1.13
C ASP A 10 -21.83 -13.52 0.81
N PRO A 11 -22.15 -14.80 0.57
CA PRO A 11 -21.16 -15.85 0.33
C PRO A 11 -20.24 -15.52 -0.87
N VAL A 12 -20.73 -14.72 -1.82
CA VAL A 12 -19.97 -14.24 -2.98
C VAL A 12 -18.86 -13.26 -2.59
N LEU A 13 -19.06 -12.43 -1.56
CA LEU A 13 -18.05 -11.46 -1.09
C LEU A 13 -16.92 -12.13 -0.31
N VAL A 14 -17.20 -13.26 0.36
CA VAL A 14 -16.21 -14.03 1.14
C VAL A 14 -15.53 -15.12 0.31
N ALA A 15 -16.10 -15.50 -0.83
CA ALA A 15 -15.53 -16.52 -1.71
C ALA A 15 -14.06 -16.26 -2.10
N PRO A 16 -13.60 -15.02 -2.40
CA PRO A 16 -12.20 -14.74 -2.70
C PRO A 16 -11.25 -14.95 -1.51
N ILE A 17 -11.77 -14.85 -0.27
CA ILE A 17 -11.00 -15.08 0.95
C ILE A 17 -10.87 -16.59 1.22
N GLN A 18 -11.89 -17.37 0.86
CA GLN A 18 -11.94 -18.81 1.15
C GLN A 18 -11.26 -19.69 0.10
N ARG A 19 -11.12 -19.21 -1.15
CA ARG A 19 -10.53 -20.00 -2.24
C ARG A 19 -9.29 -19.34 -2.83
N THR A 20 -8.12 -19.74 -2.33
CA THR A 20 -6.82 -19.36 -2.89
C THR A 20 -6.22 -20.52 -3.71
N GLY A 21 -6.14 -20.34 -5.03
CA GLY A 21 -5.53 -21.33 -5.93
C GLY A 21 -4.00 -21.24 -6.00
N TRP A 22 -3.35 -22.17 -6.70
CA TRP A 22 -1.87 -22.21 -6.79
C TRP A 22 -1.26 -20.93 -7.40
N ARG A 23 -1.96 -20.29 -8.36
CA ARG A 23 -1.55 -19.02 -8.98
C ARG A 23 -1.47 -17.87 -7.98
N TYR A 24 -2.40 -17.84 -7.02
CA TYR A 24 -2.40 -16.85 -5.94
C TYR A 24 -1.15 -16.99 -5.08
N TRP A 25 -0.85 -18.23 -4.66
CA TRP A 25 0.34 -18.51 -3.86
C TRP A 25 1.63 -18.23 -4.62
N LEU A 26 1.68 -18.54 -5.92
CA LEU A 26 2.83 -18.18 -6.76
C LEU A 26 3.05 -16.65 -6.78
N LEU A 27 1.99 -15.86 -6.98
CA LEU A 27 2.08 -14.41 -6.97
C LEU A 27 2.55 -13.88 -5.61
N ILE A 28 1.98 -14.38 -4.51
CA ILE A 28 2.39 -14.01 -3.15
C ILE A 28 3.87 -14.34 -2.92
N SER A 29 4.32 -15.54 -3.30
CA SER A 29 5.73 -15.94 -3.14
C SER A 29 6.68 -15.01 -3.90
N ILE A 30 6.33 -14.62 -5.13
CA ILE A 30 7.14 -13.67 -5.93
C ILE A 30 7.18 -12.30 -5.26
N LEU A 31 6.03 -11.76 -4.84
CA LEU A 31 5.97 -10.45 -4.18
C LEU A 31 6.71 -10.46 -2.84
N SER A 32 6.58 -11.53 -2.06
CA SER A 32 7.32 -11.72 -0.81
C SER A 32 8.83 -11.82 -1.04
N ALA A 33 9.28 -12.46 -2.13
CA ALA A 33 10.70 -12.49 -2.49
C ALA A 33 11.25 -11.10 -2.83
N ILE A 34 10.46 -10.27 -3.53
CA ILE A 34 10.84 -8.87 -3.83
C ILE A 34 10.93 -8.06 -2.53
N VAL A 35 9.99 -8.22 -1.60
CA VAL A 35 10.03 -7.55 -0.29
C VAL A 35 11.25 -8.01 0.52
N ALA A 36 11.54 -9.31 0.56
CA ALA A 36 12.71 -9.85 1.24
C ALA A 36 14.03 -9.32 0.65
N TRP A 37 14.10 -9.17 -0.68
CA TRP A 37 15.22 -8.52 -1.35
C TRP A 37 15.38 -7.05 -0.94
N GLY A 38 14.27 -6.30 -0.86
CA GLY A 38 14.29 -4.91 -0.36
C GLY A 38 14.79 -4.80 1.08
N ILE A 39 14.36 -5.71 1.97
CA ILE A 39 14.84 -5.78 3.36
C ILE A 39 16.34 -6.12 3.39
N TYR A 40 16.79 -7.05 2.56
CA TYR A 40 18.21 -7.39 2.45
C TYR A 40 19.06 -6.18 2.02
N ALA A 41 18.62 -5.43 1.01
CA ALA A 41 19.30 -4.21 0.57
C ALA A 41 19.33 -3.13 1.67
N TRP A 42 18.25 -2.99 2.44
CA TRP A 42 18.20 -2.07 3.58
C TRP A 42 19.18 -2.49 4.70
N VAL A 43 19.28 -3.79 5.02
CA VAL A 43 20.26 -4.29 6.00
C VAL A 43 21.70 -4.05 5.52
N LEU A 44 21.97 -4.18 4.23
CA LEU A 44 23.28 -3.86 3.66
C LEU A 44 23.62 -2.38 3.87
N GLN A 45 22.66 -1.48 3.59
CA GLN A 45 22.83 -0.06 3.85
C GLN A 45 23.09 0.25 5.34
N LEU A 46 22.42 -0.43 6.28
CA LEU A 46 22.68 -0.22 7.71
C LEU A 46 24.13 -0.58 8.10
N ARG A 47 24.80 -1.47 7.34
CA ARG A 47 26.19 -1.88 7.60
C ARG A 47 27.21 -1.02 6.86
N GLU A 48 26.95 -0.71 5.59
CA GLU A 48 27.90 -0.03 4.70
C GLU A 48 27.69 1.51 4.67
N GLY A 49 26.60 1.98 5.28
CA GLY A 49 26.23 3.39 5.34
C GLY A 49 25.36 3.84 4.17
N LEU A 50 24.94 5.11 4.16
CA LEU A 50 24.04 5.65 3.14
C LEU A 50 24.67 5.73 1.73
N SER A 51 25.99 5.61 1.60
CA SER A 51 26.69 5.74 0.31
C SER A 51 26.29 4.67 -0.71
N VAL A 52 25.89 3.46 -0.29
CA VAL A 52 25.41 2.39 -1.19
C VAL A 52 24.12 2.75 -1.93
N THR A 53 23.36 3.74 -1.45
CA THR A 53 22.18 4.26 -2.17
C THR A 53 22.54 5.21 -3.31
N GLY A 54 23.83 5.54 -3.48
CA GLY A 54 24.30 6.54 -4.45
C GLY A 54 24.14 7.99 -3.97
N MET A 55 23.66 8.21 -2.74
CA MET A 55 23.62 9.54 -2.13
C MET A 55 25.04 9.98 -1.76
N ASN A 56 25.43 11.15 -2.26
CA ASN A 56 26.76 11.72 -2.10
C ASN A 56 26.66 13.22 -1.89
N ARG A 57 27.71 13.86 -1.36
CA ARG A 57 27.77 15.32 -1.33
C ARG A 57 27.93 15.84 -2.77
N PRO A 58 27.10 16.78 -3.27
CA PRO A 58 26.11 17.61 -2.54
C PRO A 58 24.64 17.13 -2.63
N VAL A 59 24.35 16.00 -3.27
CA VAL A 59 22.99 15.46 -3.46
C VAL A 59 22.60 14.55 -2.30
N TYR A 60 22.03 15.15 -1.27
CA TYR A 60 21.56 14.46 -0.06
C TYR A 60 20.15 13.86 -0.20
N TRP A 61 19.33 14.36 -1.12
CA TRP A 61 17.93 13.95 -1.28
C TRP A 61 17.77 13.04 -2.49
N GLY A 62 18.33 11.83 -2.37
CA GLY A 62 18.29 10.84 -3.44
C GLY A 62 17.05 9.97 -3.38
N LEU A 63 17.30 8.68 -3.17
CA LEU A 63 16.32 7.61 -3.29
C LEU A 63 15.17 7.74 -2.28
N TYR A 64 15.48 7.99 -1.01
CA TYR A 64 14.47 7.99 0.07
C TYR A 64 13.47 9.12 -0.03
N ILE A 65 13.93 10.36 -0.23
CA ILE A 65 13.03 11.50 -0.37
C ILE A 65 12.20 11.40 -1.66
N SER A 66 12.79 10.93 -2.76
CA SER A 66 12.05 10.72 -4.01
C SER A 66 10.92 9.70 -3.85
N ASN A 67 11.20 8.57 -3.20
CA ASN A 67 10.19 7.55 -2.91
C ASN A 67 9.14 8.05 -1.92
N PHE A 68 9.55 8.80 -0.89
CA PHE A 68 8.64 9.41 0.07
C PHE A 68 7.61 10.31 -0.65
N VAL A 69 8.07 11.24 -1.49
CA VAL A 69 7.19 12.15 -2.24
C VAL A 69 6.28 11.37 -3.20
N PHE A 70 6.80 10.32 -3.85
CA PHE A 70 6.02 9.45 -4.72
C PHE A 70 4.85 8.78 -3.97
N PHE A 71 5.11 8.16 -2.83
CA PHE A 71 4.07 7.49 -2.04
C PHE A 71 3.08 8.48 -1.41
N ILE A 72 3.55 9.67 -0.99
CA ILE A 72 2.66 10.76 -0.57
C ILE A 72 1.75 11.20 -1.73
N GLY A 73 2.26 11.27 -2.96
CA GLY A 73 1.45 11.55 -4.15
C GLY A 73 0.35 10.51 -4.38
N ILE A 74 0.68 9.22 -4.26
CA ILE A 74 -0.31 8.12 -4.34
C ILE A 74 -1.39 8.27 -3.26
N SER A 75 -0.99 8.59 -2.03
CA SER A 75 -1.93 8.82 -0.92
C SER A 75 -2.96 9.91 -1.23
N HIS A 76 -2.51 11.04 -1.81
CA HIS A 76 -3.39 12.14 -2.21
C HIS A 76 -4.37 11.74 -3.32
N ALA A 77 -3.93 10.92 -4.28
CA ALA A 77 -4.82 10.42 -5.31
C ALA A 77 -5.97 9.58 -4.70
N GLY A 78 -5.68 8.74 -3.71
CA GLY A 78 -6.69 7.94 -3.02
C GLY A 78 -7.70 8.78 -2.23
N THR A 79 -7.24 9.81 -1.50
CA THR A 79 -8.14 10.71 -0.75
C THR A 79 -8.99 11.56 -1.69
N LEU A 80 -8.42 12.04 -2.80
CA LEU A 80 -9.14 12.79 -3.83
C LEU A 80 -10.25 11.95 -4.47
N ILE A 81 -9.95 10.70 -4.84
CA ILE A 81 -10.95 9.77 -5.41
C ILE A 81 -12.09 9.55 -4.41
N SER A 82 -11.79 9.30 -3.13
CA SER A 82 -12.81 9.13 -2.09
C SER A 82 -13.69 10.38 -1.94
N ALA A 83 -13.08 11.57 -1.89
CA ALA A 83 -13.78 12.84 -1.75
C ALA A 83 -14.68 13.16 -2.95
N ILE A 84 -14.17 13.04 -4.18
CA ILE A 84 -14.94 13.32 -5.41
C ILE A 84 -16.13 12.38 -5.52
N LEU A 85 -15.93 11.08 -5.30
CA LEU A 85 -17.02 10.10 -5.37
C LEU A 85 -18.08 10.38 -4.30
N ARG A 86 -17.67 10.87 -3.12
CA ARG A 86 -18.60 11.28 -2.07
C ARG A 86 -19.40 12.52 -2.45
N VAL A 87 -18.77 13.55 -3.02
CA VAL A 87 -19.42 14.80 -3.42
C VAL A 87 -20.37 14.59 -4.60
N THR A 88 -19.99 13.76 -5.57
CA THR A 88 -20.81 13.45 -6.75
C THR A 88 -22.00 12.53 -6.47
N GLY A 89 -22.14 12.01 -5.24
CA GLY A 89 -23.27 11.18 -4.86
C GLY A 89 -23.33 9.81 -5.53
N ALA A 90 -22.29 9.38 -6.27
CA ALA A 90 -22.28 8.14 -7.04
C ALA A 90 -22.56 6.90 -6.16
N GLU A 91 -23.68 6.20 -6.35
CA GLU A 91 -24.06 5.07 -5.48
C GLU A 91 -23.15 3.84 -5.66
N TRP A 92 -22.56 3.67 -6.85
CA TRP A 92 -21.62 2.60 -7.19
C TRP A 92 -20.22 2.79 -6.59
N ARG A 93 -19.97 3.91 -5.88
CA ARG A 93 -18.64 4.24 -5.34
C ARG A 93 -18.14 3.31 -4.24
N ARG A 94 -19.05 2.63 -3.53
CA ARG A 94 -18.75 1.90 -2.28
C ARG A 94 -17.52 0.97 -2.36
N PRO A 95 -17.36 0.09 -3.38
CA PRO A 95 -16.15 -0.75 -3.49
C PRO A 95 -14.89 0.06 -3.81
N ILE A 96 -14.98 1.06 -4.68
CA ILE A 96 -13.83 1.86 -5.13
C ILE A 96 -13.32 2.76 -4.01
N THR A 97 -14.22 3.41 -3.28
CA THR A 97 -13.87 4.24 -2.12
C THR A 97 -13.10 3.43 -1.06
N ARG A 98 -13.54 2.20 -0.77
CA ARG A 98 -12.83 1.32 0.19
C ARG A 98 -11.45 0.91 -0.30
N ALA A 99 -11.31 0.61 -1.59
CA ALA A 99 -10.02 0.30 -2.19
C ALA A 99 -9.08 1.53 -2.17
N ALA A 100 -9.60 2.71 -2.51
CA ALA A 100 -8.85 3.97 -2.50
C ALA A 100 -8.36 4.31 -1.08
N GLU A 101 -9.20 4.15 -0.07
CA GLU A 101 -8.82 4.36 1.34
C GLU A 101 -7.74 3.36 1.79
N ALA A 102 -7.85 2.09 1.41
CA ALA A 102 -6.81 1.10 1.72
C ALA A 102 -5.46 1.45 1.07
N VAL A 103 -5.48 1.88 -0.20
CA VAL A 103 -4.28 2.33 -0.92
C VAL A 103 -3.67 3.56 -0.23
N THR A 104 -4.47 4.53 0.19
CA THR A 104 -3.99 5.71 0.93
C THR A 104 -3.25 5.31 2.20
N VAL A 105 -3.84 4.43 3.03
CA VAL A 105 -3.21 4.00 4.30
C VAL A 105 -1.91 3.24 4.05
N ILE A 106 -1.89 2.33 3.07
CA ILE A 106 -0.69 1.56 2.73
C ILE A 106 0.40 2.49 2.17
N ALA A 107 0.05 3.42 1.29
CA ALA A 107 1.00 4.38 0.73
C ALA A 107 1.61 5.28 1.81
N LEU A 108 0.81 5.76 2.77
CA LEU A 108 1.33 6.54 3.91
C LEU A 108 2.27 5.73 4.80
N ALA A 109 1.96 4.45 5.05
CA ALA A 109 2.85 3.57 5.79
C ALA A 109 4.20 3.38 5.07
N LEU A 110 4.18 3.16 3.75
CA LEU A 110 5.40 3.04 2.94
C LEU A 110 6.20 4.34 2.89
N ALA A 111 5.52 5.48 2.80
CA ALA A 111 6.16 6.80 2.85
C ALA A 111 6.89 7.00 4.18
N LEU A 112 6.24 6.68 5.31
CA LEU A 112 6.86 6.75 6.63
C LEU A 112 8.10 5.84 6.73
N THR A 113 8.03 4.63 6.16
CA THR A 113 9.18 3.72 6.11
C THR A 113 10.37 4.32 5.37
N GLN A 114 10.17 5.15 4.34
CA GLN A 114 11.29 5.81 3.64
C GLN A 114 12.02 6.82 4.53
N ILE A 115 11.29 7.56 5.38
CA ILE A 115 11.90 8.50 6.33
C ILE A 115 12.69 7.75 7.40
N LEU A 116 12.21 6.59 7.83
CA LEU A 116 12.91 5.77 8.82
C LEU A 116 14.14 5.05 8.24
N ALA A 117 14.18 4.86 6.93
CA ALA A 117 15.26 4.14 6.25
C ALA A 117 16.39 5.06 5.76
N ASP A 118 16.13 6.36 5.63
CA ASP A 118 17.13 7.42 5.42
C ASP A 118 17.93 7.68 6.71
#